data_AF-K2QSV1-F1
#
_entry.id   AF-K2QSV1-F1
#
_cell.length_a   1.000
_cell.length_b   1.000
_cell.length_c   1.000
_cell.angle_alpha   90.00
_cell.angle_beta   90.00
_cell.angle_gamma   90.00
#
_symmetry.space_group_name_H-M   'P 1'
#
loop_
_entity.id
_entity.type
_entity.pdbx_description
1 polymer ?
#
loop_
_entity_poly.entity_id
_entity_poly.type
_entity_poly.pdbx_seq_one_letter_code
_entity_poly.pdbx_strand_id
1 'polypeptide(L)'
;MDFMRLLKSLEELLYEILSWLIFYPMTFWRAFTRPLSMMRYADDELEDRPEDQYDDTISPPLFLLITLLLSQALSTAFPSVAPSAEVNALTHSQSNLLILRGVVFGIFPMVMAVTLIRNKGLILTRSTLRPPFFSQCYVAAPFVFLVGLAVDCLLIPADRGLPYAAAIFLGAVVWYGQAEIRWFQRDLGIGGLRATGLFLLAFFVAITVALVVAVGVALELPRWLAPA
;
A
#
# COMPACT_ATOMS: atom_id res chain seq x y z
N MET A 1 11.32 -19.92 -28.37
CA MET A 1 11.88 -19.03 -27.33
C MET A 1 12.47 -19.95 -26.27
N ASP A 2 13.78 -19.80 -26.06
CA ASP A 2 14.67 -20.84 -25.53
C ASP A 2 14.41 -21.24 -24.08
N PHE A 3 14.36 -22.54 -23.82
CA PHE A 3 14.39 -23.12 -22.47
C PHE A 3 15.55 -22.56 -21.62
N MET A 4 16.69 -22.24 -22.27
CA MET A 4 17.84 -21.58 -21.62
C MET A 4 17.53 -20.17 -21.11
N ARG A 5 16.68 -19.41 -21.81
CA ARG A 5 16.23 -18.09 -21.34
C ARG A 5 15.23 -18.21 -20.18
N LEU A 6 14.38 -19.24 -20.19
CA LEU A 6 13.49 -19.54 -19.07
C LEU A 6 14.28 -19.93 -17.82
N LEU A 7 15.30 -20.76 -17.96
CA LEU A 7 16.15 -21.16 -16.84
C LEU A 7 16.92 -19.97 -16.25
N LYS A 8 17.47 -19.11 -17.11
CA LYS A 8 18.16 -17.89 -16.67
C LYS A 8 17.22 -16.89 -15.99
N SER A 9 16.01 -16.70 -16.54
CA SER A 9 14.99 -15.85 -15.90
C SER A 9 14.51 -16.42 -14.56
N LEU A 10 14.47 -17.75 -14.41
CA LEU A 10 14.16 -18.40 -13.14
C LEU A 10 15.27 -18.19 -12.11
N GLU A 11 16.54 -18.30 -12.52
CA GLU A 11 17.70 -18.01 -11.66
C GLU A 11 17.71 -16.55 -11.18
N GLU A 12 17.47 -15.59 -12.09
CA GLU A 12 17.34 -14.17 -11.77
C GLU A 12 16.17 -13.93 -10.79
N LEU A 13 15.01 -14.55 -11.04
CA LEU A 13 13.85 -14.46 -10.15
C LEU A 13 14.13 -15.08 -8.77
N LEU A 14 14.81 -16.23 -8.71
CA LEU A 14 15.18 -16.87 -7.46
C LEU A 14 16.13 -15.99 -6.66
N TYR A 15 17.16 -15.45 -7.31
CA TYR A 15 18.10 -14.53 -6.69
C TYR A 15 17.38 -13.29 -6.15
N GLU A 16 16.44 -12.75 -6.92
CA GLU A 16 15.64 -11.59 -6.52
C GLU A 16 14.74 -11.90 -5.31
N ILE A 17 14.03 -13.03 -5.31
CA ILE A 17 13.21 -13.48 -4.17
C ILE A 17 14.05 -13.71 -2.91
N LEU A 18 15.23 -14.33 -3.06
CA LEU A 18 16.14 -14.56 -1.93
C LEU A 18 16.68 -13.23 -1.38
N SER A 19 17.02 -12.29 -2.27
CA SER A 19 17.45 -10.95 -1.90
C SER A 19 16.35 -10.21 -1.14
N TRP A 20 15.07 -10.35 -1.53
CA TRP A 20 13.95 -9.76 -0.80
C TRP A 20 13.88 -10.18 0.66
N LEU A 21 14.35 -11.38 1.03
CA LEU A 21 14.37 -11.82 2.43
C LEU A 21 15.20 -10.89 3.33
N ILE A 22 16.21 -10.21 2.76
CA ILE A 22 17.07 -9.25 3.45
C ILE A 22 16.60 -7.82 3.18
N PHE A 23 16.34 -7.47 1.91
CA PHE A 23 15.99 -6.10 1.53
C PHE A 23 14.60 -5.68 1.96
N TYR A 24 13.62 -6.59 2.02
CA TYR A 24 12.26 -6.28 2.48
C TYR A 24 12.24 -5.79 3.93
N PRO A 25 12.73 -6.55 4.94
CA PRO A 25 12.68 -6.10 6.32
C PRO A 25 13.48 -4.82 6.55
N MET A 26 14.61 -4.66 5.84
CA MET A 26 15.38 -3.41 5.89
C MET A 26 14.59 -2.24 5.31
N THR A 27 13.97 -2.42 4.14
CA THR A 27 13.15 -1.40 3.47
C THR A 27 11.95 -1.03 4.34
N PHE A 28 11.26 -2.02 4.91
CA PHE A 28 10.14 -1.81 5.81
C PHE A 28 10.55 -1.03 7.06
N TRP A 29 11.67 -1.40 7.68
CA TRP A 29 12.20 -0.68 8.84
C TRP A 29 12.56 0.77 8.51
N ARG A 30 13.21 1.02 7.38
CA ARG A 30 13.54 2.37 6.91
C ARG A 30 12.28 3.18 6.60
N ALA A 31 11.31 2.59 5.92
CA ALA A 31 10.01 3.20 5.60
C ALA A 31 9.22 3.58 6.86
N PHE A 32 9.22 2.70 7.86
CA PHE A 32 8.50 2.92 9.11
C PHE A 32 9.18 3.97 10.01
N THR A 33 10.51 3.93 10.14
CA THR A 33 11.25 4.82 11.06
C THR A 33 11.66 6.16 10.45
N ARG A 34 11.85 6.21 9.13
CA ARG A 34 12.33 7.41 8.40
C ARG A 34 11.49 7.66 7.13
N PRO A 35 10.16 7.81 7.23
CA PRO A 35 9.26 7.89 6.06
C PRO A 35 9.62 9.03 5.10
N LEU A 36 9.91 10.23 5.61
CA LEU A 36 10.29 11.37 4.78
C LEU A 36 11.62 11.18 4.03
N SER A 37 12.55 10.42 4.62
CA SER A 37 13.81 10.10 3.96
C SER A 37 13.58 9.14 2.81
N MET A 38 12.68 8.16 2.99
CA MET A 38 12.34 7.17 1.95
C MET A 38 11.52 7.79 0.82
N MET A 39 10.63 8.74 1.14
CA MET A 39 9.92 9.52 0.12
C MET A 39 10.90 10.28 -0.78
N ARG A 40 11.86 11.01 -0.19
CA ARG A 40 12.88 11.71 -0.97
C ARG A 40 13.78 10.75 -1.76
N TYR A 41 14.20 9.66 -1.13
CA TYR A 41 15.01 8.63 -1.79
C TYR A 41 14.30 8.08 -3.04
N ALA A 42 12.99 7.83 -2.99
CA ALA A 42 12.24 7.37 -4.15
C ALA A 42 12.24 8.37 -5.33
N ASP A 43 12.19 9.67 -5.03
CA ASP A 43 12.25 10.72 -6.04
C ASP A 43 13.66 10.82 -6.65
N ASP A 44 14.71 10.81 -5.81
CA ASP A 44 16.11 10.92 -6.22
C ASP A 44 16.52 9.71 -7.10
N GLU A 45 16.15 8.49 -6.70
CA GLU A 45 16.52 7.25 -7.40
C GLU A 45 15.86 7.11 -8.80
N LEU A 46 14.75 7.81 -9.05
CA LEU A 46 14.13 7.82 -10.38
C LEU A 46 14.95 8.57 -11.42
N GLU A 47 15.89 9.42 -10.99
CA GLU A 47 16.82 10.13 -11.86
C GLU A 47 18.01 9.27 -12.29
N ASP A 48 18.25 8.15 -11.59
CA ASP A 48 19.32 7.21 -11.91
C ASP A 48 19.00 6.35 -13.14
N ARG A 49 20.03 5.69 -13.67
CA ARG A 49 19.87 4.77 -14.80
C ARG A 49 18.97 3.62 -14.37
N PRO A 50 18.06 3.12 -15.23
CA PRO A 50 17.12 2.06 -14.87
C PRO A 50 17.72 0.81 -14.22
N GLU A 51 18.98 0.50 -14.56
CA GLU A 51 19.74 -0.64 -14.03
C GLU A 51 20.27 -0.40 -12.61
N ASP A 52 20.47 0.87 -12.23
CA ASP A 52 21.00 1.30 -10.94
C ASP A 52 19.87 1.70 -9.97
N GLN A 53 18.61 1.79 -10.44
CA GLN A 53 17.50 2.23 -9.59
C GLN A 53 17.14 1.18 -8.54
N TYR A 54 17.14 1.60 -7.28
CA TYR A 54 16.73 0.83 -6.11
C TYR A 54 17.66 -0.36 -5.84
N ASP A 55 18.97 -0.24 -6.06
CA ASP A 55 19.92 -1.34 -5.79
C ASP A 55 19.95 -1.72 -4.28
N ASP A 56 19.79 -0.73 -3.41
CA ASP A 56 19.86 -0.90 -1.95
C ASP A 56 18.50 -1.16 -1.28
N THR A 57 17.39 -1.19 -2.03
CA THR A 57 16.02 -1.30 -1.49
C THR A 57 15.09 -2.02 -2.44
N ILE A 58 13.89 -2.37 -1.98
CA ILE A 58 12.86 -2.88 -2.90
C ILE A 58 12.19 -1.70 -3.61
N SER A 59 11.98 -1.83 -4.93
CA SER A 59 11.29 -0.79 -5.70
C SER A 59 9.91 -0.45 -5.10
N PRO A 60 9.48 0.82 -5.07
CA PRO A 60 8.38 1.23 -4.19
C PRO A 60 7.03 0.54 -4.48
N PRO A 61 6.57 0.40 -5.74
CA PRO A 61 5.33 -0.31 -6.03
C PRO A 61 5.40 -1.80 -5.67
N LEU A 62 6.56 -2.43 -5.86
CA LEU A 62 6.77 -3.85 -5.56
C LEU A 62 6.86 -4.06 -4.04
N PHE A 63 7.46 -3.13 -3.31
CA PHE A 63 7.46 -3.12 -1.84
C PHE A 63 6.02 -3.09 -1.29
N LEU A 64 5.16 -2.19 -1.80
CA LEU A 64 3.74 -2.16 -1.44
C LEU A 64 3.02 -3.48 -1.75
N LEU A 65 3.28 -4.06 -2.93
CA LEU A 65 2.70 -5.34 -3.32
C LEU A 65 3.13 -6.48 -2.37
N ILE A 66 4.42 -6.60 -2.06
CA ILE A 66 4.93 -7.60 -1.12
C ILE A 66 4.32 -7.38 0.28
N THR A 67 4.24 -6.15 0.76
CA THR A 67 3.62 -5.85 2.07
C THR A 67 2.16 -6.28 2.13
N LEU A 68 1.41 -6.10 1.04
CA LEU A 68 0.03 -6.57 0.93
C LEU A 68 -0.07 -8.10 0.95
N LEU A 69 0.81 -8.79 0.21
CA LEU A 69 0.89 -10.25 0.18
C LEU A 69 1.22 -10.80 1.57
N LEU A 70 2.20 -10.21 2.25
CA LEU A 70 2.60 -10.60 3.60
C LEU A 70 1.52 -10.30 4.64
N SER A 71 0.83 -9.15 4.52
CA SER A 71 -0.31 -8.83 5.37
C SER A 71 -1.39 -9.91 5.25
N GLN A 72 -1.72 -10.35 4.04
CA GLN A 72 -2.70 -11.41 3.86
C GLN A 72 -2.21 -12.77 4.38
N ALA A 73 -0.97 -13.16 4.06
CA ALA A 73 -0.39 -14.41 4.55
C ALA A 73 -0.44 -14.47 6.08
N LEU A 74 -0.15 -13.35 6.74
CA LEU A 74 -0.26 -13.20 8.18
C LEU A 74 -1.72 -13.32 8.65
N SER A 75 -2.68 -12.65 8.01
CA SER A 75 -4.12 -12.80 8.31
C SER A 75 -4.59 -14.26 8.21
N THR A 76 -4.11 -15.01 7.23
CA THR A 76 -4.47 -16.44 7.04
C THR A 76 -3.78 -17.38 8.01
N ALA A 77 -2.60 -17.01 8.52
CA ALA A 77 -1.85 -17.82 9.47
C ALA A 77 -2.43 -17.75 10.89
N PHE A 78 -3.15 -16.67 11.22
CA PHE A 78 -3.88 -16.58 12.48
C PHE A 78 -5.19 -17.38 12.40
N PRO A 79 -5.39 -18.40 13.27
CA PRO A 79 -6.62 -19.18 13.25
C PRO A 79 -7.80 -18.30 13.68
N SER A 80 -8.66 -17.95 12.71
CA SER A 80 -9.97 -17.38 13.00
C SER A 80 -10.84 -18.45 13.68
N VAL A 81 -11.40 -18.14 14.84
CA VAL A 81 -12.34 -19.04 15.51
C VAL A 81 -13.70 -18.83 14.83
N ALA A 82 -13.93 -19.63 13.78
CA ALA A 82 -15.11 -19.77 12.93
C ALA A 82 -15.39 -18.64 11.92
N PRO A 83 -15.28 -18.90 10.60
CA PRO A 83 -16.04 -18.15 9.62
C PRO A 83 -17.47 -18.71 9.57
N SER A 84 -18.48 -17.83 9.62
CA SER A 84 -19.80 -18.17 9.08
C SER A 84 -19.64 -18.54 7.60
N ALA A 85 -20.54 -19.39 7.07
CA ALA A 85 -20.50 -19.86 5.69
C ALA A 85 -20.42 -18.73 4.63
N GLU A 86 -20.82 -17.51 5.01
CA GLU A 86 -20.79 -16.29 4.21
C GLU A 86 -19.38 -15.72 4.00
N VAL A 87 -18.45 -15.88 4.97
CA VAL A 87 -17.04 -15.46 4.82
C VAL A 87 -16.31 -16.42 3.88
N ASN A 88 -16.63 -17.72 3.92
CA ASN A 88 -16.04 -18.71 3.02
C ASN A 88 -16.42 -18.46 1.54
N ALA A 89 -17.65 -18.02 1.26
CA ALA A 89 -18.11 -17.68 -0.09
C ALA A 89 -17.29 -16.53 -0.73
N LEU A 90 -16.83 -15.56 0.07
CA LEU A 90 -15.97 -14.46 -0.39
C LEU A 90 -14.51 -14.89 -0.61
N THR A 91 -14.05 -15.97 0.04
CA THR A 91 -12.67 -16.46 -0.02
C THR A 91 -12.35 -17.40 -1.18
N HIS A 92 -13.33 -17.80 -2.00
CA HIS A 92 -13.14 -18.78 -3.08
C HIS A 92 -12.21 -18.30 -4.22
N SER A 93 -11.82 -17.01 -4.27
CA SER A 93 -10.71 -16.53 -5.10
C SER A 93 -9.77 -15.63 -4.30
N GLN A 94 -8.85 -16.24 -3.56
CA GLN A 94 -7.81 -15.53 -2.79
C GLN A 94 -6.99 -14.57 -3.67
N SER A 95 -6.80 -14.90 -4.95
CA SER A 95 -6.14 -14.04 -5.93
C SER A 95 -6.95 -12.78 -6.26
N ASN A 96 -8.27 -12.88 -6.42
CA ASN A 96 -9.10 -11.70 -6.71
C ASN A 96 -9.16 -10.74 -5.51
N LEU A 97 -9.18 -11.29 -4.30
CA LEU A 97 -9.12 -10.48 -3.07
C LEU A 97 -7.80 -9.74 -2.95
N LEU A 98 -6.68 -10.34 -3.34
CA LEU A 98 -5.37 -9.66 -3.38
C LEU A 98 -5.32 -8.51 -4.38
N ILE A 99 -5.83 -8.74 -5.59
CA ILE A 99 -5.88 -7.71 -6.62
C ILE A 99 -6.77 -6.56 -6.14
N LEU A 100 -7.95 -6.87 -5.58
CA LEU A 100 -8.83 -5.87 -4.99
C LEU A 100 -8.14 -5.09 -3.88
N ARG A 101 -7.44 -5.78 -2.97
CA ARG A 101 -6.69 -5.17 -1.87
C ARG A 101 -5.60 -4.24 -2.41
N GLY A 102 -4.85 -4.68 -3.42
CA GLY A 102 -3.85 -3.87 -4.13
C GLY A 102 -4.44 -2.63 -4.79
N VAL A 103 -5.58 -2.75 -5.47
CA VAL A 103 -6.26 -1.61 -6.08
C VAL A 103 -6.77 -0.65 -5.01
N VAL A 104 -7.47 -1.16 -3.99
CA VAL A 104 -8.08 -0.35 -2.91
C VAL A 104 -7.01 0.41 -2.14
N PHE A 105 -5.91 -0.24 -1.76
CA PHE A 105 -4.85 0.42 -1.01
C PHE A 105 -3.92 1.24 -1.89
N GLY A 106 -3.78 0.93 -3.18
CA GLY A 106 -3.07 1.75 -4.16
C GLY A 106 -3.74 3.11 -4.42
N ILE A 107 -5.02 3.28 -4.06
CA ILE A 107 -5.73 4.57 -4.14
C ILE A 107 -5.11 5.61 -3.21
N PHE A 108 -4.65 5.22 -2.02
CA PHE A 108 -4.05 6.15 -1.05
C PHE A 108 -2.81 6.88 -1.61
N PRO A 109 -1.75 6.18 -2.04
CA PRO A 109 -0.57 6.84 -2.61
C PRO A 109 -0.91 7.60 -3.90
N MET A 110 -1.86 7.10 -4.69
CA MET A 110 -2.31 7.78 -5.91
C MET A 110 -2.98 9.13 -5.62
N VAL A 111 -3.92 9.17 -4.66
CA VAL A 111 -4.65 10.39 -4.30
C VAL A 111 -3.71 11.42 -3.68
N MET A 112 -2.77 11.00 -2.84
CA MET A 112 -1.77 11.92 -2.27
C MET A 112 -0.84 12.50 -3.34
N ALA A 113 -0.35 11.67 -4.27
CA ALA A 113 0.48 12.12 -5.38
C ALA A 113 -0.24 13.12 -6.29
N VAL A 114 -1.50 12.83 -6.67
CA VAL A 114 -2.33 13.74 -7.46
C VAL A 114 -2.60 15.04 -6.72
N THR A 115 -2.86 14.98 -5.41
CA THR A 115 -3.05 16.17 -4.58
C THR A 115 -1.82 17.05 -4.60
N LEU A 116 -0.62 16.47 -4.47
CA LEU A 116 0.62 17.24 -4.54
C LEU A 116 0.78 17.95 -5.89
N ILE A 117 0.66 17.21 -7.00
CA ILE A 117 0.86 17.74 -8.36
C ILE A 117 -0.10 18.90 -8.64
N ARG A 118 -1.37 18.74 -8.29
CA ARG A 118 -2.39 19.78 -8.46
C ARG A 118 -2.07 21.03 -7.63
N ASN A 119 -1.59 20.86 -6.41
CA ASN A 119 -1.21 22.00 -5.56
C ASN A 119 0.13 22.63 -5.95
N LYS A 120 1.02 21.90 -6.62
CA LYS A 120 2.22 22.46 -7.28
C LYS A 120 1.90 23.21 -8.59
N GLY A 121 0.66 23.16 -9.07
CA GLY A 121 0.27 23.76 -10.35
C GLY A 121 0.90 23.07 -11.57
N LEU A 122 1.35 21.83 -11.41
CA LEU A 122 1.97 21.05 -12.48
C LEU A 122 0.89 20.37 -13.33
N ILE A 123 1.20 20.15 -14.61
CA ILE A 123 0.32 19.40 -15.52
C ILE A 123 0.34 17.94 -15.09
N LEU A 124 -0.83 17.32 -14.93
CA LEU A 124 -0.94 15.91 -14.58
C LEU A 124 -0.62 15.04 -15.82
N THR A 125 0.59 14.51 -15.88
CA THR A 125 1.03 13.52 -16.86
C THR A 125 1.59 12.29 -16.16
N ARG A 126 1.83 11.20 -16.90
CA ARG A 126 2.48 9.99 -16.33
C ARG A 126 3.88 10.29 -15.79
N SER A 127 4.64 11.16 -16.46
CA SER A 127 6.00 11.51 -16.04
C SER A 127 6.02 12.36 -14.77
N THR A 128 5.08 13.30 -14.61
CA THR A 128 4.98 14.11 -13.39
C THR A 128 4.36 13.35 -12.22
N LEU A 129 3.58 12.30 -12.49
CA LEU A 129 2.92 11.48 -11.48
C LEU A 129 3.81 10.38 -10.91
N ARG A 130 4.71 9.83 -11.72
CA ARG A 130 5.54 8.70 -11.32
C ARG A 130 6.38 8.99 -10.07
N PRO A 131 7.13 10.10 -9.96
CA PRO A 131 7.92 10.38 -8.77
C PRO A 131 7.10 10.44 -7.48
N PRO A 132 6.08 11.33 -7.35
CA PRO A 132 5.32 11.41 -6.11
C PRO A 132 4.54 10.13 -5.83
N PHE A 133 4.12 9.36 -6.83
CA PHE A 133 3.49 8.07 -6.61
C PHE A 133 4.46 7.05 -5.98
N PHE A 134 5.71 7.01 -6.46
CA PHE A 134 6.73 6.09 -5.96
C PHE A 134 7.12 6.44 -4.52
N SER A 135 7.30 7.72 -4.22
CA SER A 135 7.54 8.23 -2.86
C SER A 135 6.42 7.82 -1.90
N GLN A 136 5.18 7.91 -2.37
CA GLN A 136 4.00 7.56 -1.59
C GLN A 136 3.87 6.06 -1.33
N CYS A 137 4.30 5.19 -2.26
CA CYS A 137 4.27 3.75 -2.06
C CYS A 137 5.11 3.28 -0.86
N TYR A 138 6.25 3.93 -0.56
CA TYR A 138 7.05 3.59 0.62
C TYR A 138 6.32 3.83 1.94
N VAL A 139 5.53 4.91 2.02
CA VAL A 139 4.84 5.28 3.27
C VAL A 139 3.45 4.64 3.36
N ALA A 140 2.81 4.43 2.21
CA ALA A 140 1.56 3.68 2.14
C ALA A 140 1.72 2.23 2.62
N ALA A 141 2.84 1.56 2.32
CA ALA A 141 3.04 0.17 2.68
C ALA A 141 2.94 -0.11 4.20
N PRO A 142 3.68 0.58 5.10
CA PRO A 142 3.49 0.42 6.54
C PRO A 142 2.08 0.81 7.02
N PHE A 143 1.49 1.89 6.47
CA PHE A 143 0.13 2.30 6.81
C PHE A 143 -0.88 1.19 6.52
N VAL A 144 -0.84 0.63 5.33
CA VAL A 144 -1.75 -0.43 4.87
C VAL A 144 -1.54 -1.72 5.64
N PHE A 145 -0.30 -2.06 5.98
CA PHE A 145 0.01 -3.19 6.84
C PHE A 145 -0.66 -3.06 8.21
N LEU A 146 -0.54 -1.89 8.85
CA LEU A 146 -1.17 -1.62 10.14
C LEU A 146 -2.71 -1.61 10.05
N VAL A 147 -3.28 -1.07 8.97
CA VAL A 147 -4.73 -1.14 8.74
C VAL A 147 -5.18 -2.60 8.58
N GLY A 148 -4.40 -3.43 7.88
CA GLY A 148 -4.64 -4.86 7.79
C GLY A 148 -4.66 -5.54 9.16
N LEU A 149 -3.66 -5.28 10.00
CA LEU A 149 -3.61 -5.79 11.37
C LEU A 149 -4.79 -5.31 12.23
N ALA A 150 -5.23 -4.06 12.06
CA ALA A 150 -6.39 -3.53 12.77
C ALA A 150 -7.67 -4.28 12.38
N VAL A 151 -7.85 -4.61 11.09
CA VAL A 151 -8.97 -5.42 10.61
C VAL A 151 -8.89 -6.84 11.18
N ASP A 152 -7.70 -7.45 11.19
CA ASP A 152 -7.51 -8.80 11.75
C ASP A 152 -7.84 -8.84 13.25
N CYS A 153 -7.55 -7.77 14.00
CA CYS A 153 -7.92 -7.67 15.41
C CYS A 153 -9.45 -7.66 15.61
N LEU A 154 -10.25 -7.18 14.66
CA LEU A 154 -11.71 -7.22 14.77
C LEU A 154 -12.27 -8.64 14.70
N LEU A 155 -11.50 -9.61 14.19
CA LEU A 155 -11.87 -11.02 14.14
C LEU A 155 -11.66 -11.75 15.48
N ILE A 156 -11.08 -11.08 16.49
CA ILE A 156 -10.88 -11.65 17.83
C ILE A 156 -12.25 -11.70 18.55
N PRO A 157 -12.71 -12.89 19.02
CA PRO A 157 -14.01 -13.03 19.68
C PRO A 157 -14.20 -12.22 20.97
N ALA A 158 -15.47 -12.05 21.36
CA ALA A 158 -15.91 -11.48 22.64
C ALA A 158 -15.56 -9.98 22.84
N ASP A 159 -15.59 -9.18 21.77
CA ASP A 159 -15.31 -7.73 21.74
C ASP A 159 -13.93 -7.31 22.28
N ARG A 160 -13.06 -8.28 22.59
CA ARG A 160 -11.70 -8.03 23.10
C ARG A 160 -10.79 -7.44 22.02
N GLY A 161 -11.11 -7.68 20.76
CA GLY A 161 -10.36 -7.17 19.60
C GLY A 161 -10.53 -5.68 19.33
N LEU A 162 -11.70 -5.12 19.65
CA LEU A 162 -12.05 -3.73 19.36
C LEU A 162 -11.04 -2.69 19.91
N PRO A 163 -10.61 -2.73 21.19
CA PRO A 163 -9.63 -1.77 21.69
C PRO A 163 -8.28 -1.86 20.95
N TYR A 164 -7.83 -3.06 20.59
CA TYR A 164 -6.58 -3.25 19.84
C TYR A 164 -6.73 -2.75 18.40
N ALA A 165 -7.83 -3.09 17.72
CA ALA A 165 -8.14 -2.62 16.38
C ALA A 165 -8.18 -1.08 16.32
N ALA A 166 -8.90 -0.46 17.26
CA ALA A 166 -9.00 1.00 17.35
C ALA A 166 -7.63 1.64 17.63
N ALA A 167 -6.85 1.09 18.57
CA ALA A 167 -5.52 1.60 18.88
C ALA A 167 -4.55 1.52 17.69
N ILE A 168 -4.50 0.37 17.00
CA ILE A 168 -3.65 0.16 15.82
C ILE A 168 -4.10 1.08 14.68
N PHE A 169 -5.40 1.16 14.41
CA PHE A 169 -5.94 2.01 13.34
C PHE A 169 -5.66 3.50 13.59
N LEU A 170 -5.95 3.99 14.80
CA LEU A 170 -5.66 5.39 15.16
C LEU A 170 -4.16 5.67 15.10
N GLY A 171 -3.33 4.74 15.61
CA GLY A 171 -1.88 4.83 15.50
C GLY A 171 -1.40 4.91 14.04
N ALA A 172 -1.97 4.10 13.16
CA ALA A 172 -1.66 4.10 11.72
C ALA A 172 -2.05 5.41 11.05
N VAL A 173 -3.26 5.92 11.31
CA VAL A 173 -3.72 7.21 10.76
C VAL A 173 -2.87 8.37 11.26
N VAL A 174 -2.53 8.39 12.56
CA VAL A 174 -1.66 9.43 13.13
C VAL A 174 -0.26 9.35 12.54
N TRP A 175 0.33 8.16 12.46
CA TRP A 175 1.66 7.96 11.87
C TRP A 175 1.71 8.36 10.40
N TYR A 176 0.74 7.89 9.60
CA TYR A 176 0.62 8.19 8.18
C TYR A 176 0.37 9.68 7.94
N GLY A 177 -0.63 10.26 8.62
CA GLY A 177 -0.96 11.68 8.48
C GLY A 177 0.18 12.59 8.90
N GLN A 178 0.95 12.21 9.92
CA GLN A 178 2.15 12.93 10.32
C GLN A 178 3.25 12.93 9.24
N ALA A 179 3.40 11.84 8.49
CA ALA A 179 4.33 11.77 7.36
C ALA A 179 3.82 12.64 6.20
N GLU A 180 2.55 12.49 5.80
CA GLU A 180 1.93 13.24 4.70
C GLU A 180 1.89 14.74 4.94
N ILE A 181 1.54 15.19 6.14
CA ILE A 181 1.50 16.61 6.49
C ILE A 181 2.90 17.21 6.35
N ARG A 182 3.94 16.54 6.84
CA ARG A 182 5.33 17.03 6.74
C ARG A 182 5.84 16.99 5.31
N TRP A 183 5.41 16.00 4.52
CA TRP A 183 5.69 15.93 3.09
C TRP A 183 5.06 17.11 2.34
N PHE A 184 3.77 17.37 2.52
CA PHE A 184 3.11 18.54 1.94
C PHE A 184 3.74 19.87 2.37
N GLN A 185 4.12 20.01 3.65
CA GLN A 185 4.82 21.22 4.13
C GLN A 185 6.13 21.43 3.38
N ARG A 186 6.94 20.38 3.22
CA ARG A 186 8.25 20.44 2.58
C ARG A 186 8.13 20.70 1.08
N ASP A 187 7.27 19.96 0.40
CA ASP A 187 7.16 19.98 -1.06
C ASP A 187 6.36 21.17 -1.62
N LEU A 188 5.39 21.69 -0.85
CA LEU A 188 4.58 22.85 -1.27
C LEU A 188 5.04 24.15 -0.62
N GLY A 189 5.95 24.10 0.38
CA GLY A 189 6.38 25.27 1.13
C GLY A 189 5.25 25.94 1.94
N ILE A 190 4.24 25.17 2.35
CA ILE A 190 3.04 25.69 3.05
C ILE A 190 3.11 25.49 4.56
N GLY A 191 2.37 26.31 5.30
CA GLY A 191 2.22 26.17 6.76
C GLY A 191 1.45 24.92 7.17
N GLY A 192 1.66 24.47 8.43
CA GLY A 192 1.09 23.23 8.95
C GLY A 192 -0.43 23.13 8.88
N LEU A 193 -1.17 24.20 9.21
CA LEU A 193 -2.63 24.21 9.10
C LEU A 193 -3.13 23.91 7.69
N ARG A 194 -2.49 24.50 6.67
CA ARG A 194 -2.87 24.25 5.27
C ARG A 194 -2.51 22.83 4.85
N ALA A 195 -1.34 22.34 5.25
CA ALA A 195 -0.93 20.95 4.98
C ALA A 195 -1.86 19.93 5.65
N THR A 196 -2.29 20.18 6.89
CA THR A 196 -3.30 19.36 7.58
C THR A 196 -4.64 19.39 6.85
N GLY A 197 -5.11 20.55 6.41
CA GLY A 197 -6.34 20.65 5.62
C GLY A 197 -6.27 19.88 4.31
N LEU A 198 -5.14 19.97 3.58
CA LEU A 198 -4.91 19.21 2.36
C LEU A 198 -4.87 17.70 2.62
N PHE A 199 -4.14 17.26 3.66
CA PHE A 199 -4.11 15.86 4.06
C PHE A 199 -5.51 15.34 4.39
N LEU A 200 -6.28 16.04 5.23
CA LEU A 200 -7.62 15.60 5.62
C LEU A 200 -8.55 15.48 4.41
N LEU A 201 -8.51 16.47 3.50
CA LEU A 201 -9.29 16.42 2.26
C LEU A 201 -8.88 15.24 1.39
N ALA A 202 -7.58 15.09 1.10
CA ALA A 202 -7.05 14.02 0.27
C ALA A 202 -7.34 12.64 0.87
N PHE A 203 -7.15 12.48 2.18
CA PHE A 203 -7.45 11.25 2.91
C PHE A 203 -8.94 10.91 2.87
N PHE A 204 -9.82 11.91 3.01
CA PHE A 204 -11.26 11.72 2.85
C PHE A 204 -11.64 11.27 1.45
N VAL A 205 -11.08 11.86 0.38
CA VAL A 205 -11.38 11.39 -0.98
C VAL A 205 -10.77 10.01 -1.22
N ALA A 206 -9.58 9.70 -0.69
CA ALA A 206 -8.98 8.37 -0.79
C ALA A 206 -9.89 7.30 -0.17
N ILE A 207 -10.40 7.53 1.04
CA ILE A 207 -11.37 6.64 1.70
C ILE A 207 -12.63 6.49 0.86
N THR A 208 -13.18 7.60 0.38
CA THR A 208 -14.42 7.59 -0.40
C THR A 208 -14.26 6.78 -1.69
N VAL A 209 -13.19 7.02 -2.45
CA VAL A 209 -12.89 6.28 -3.69
C VAL A 209 -12.61 4.81 -3.39
N ALA A 210 -11.84 4.51 -2.35
CA ALA A 210 -11.57 3.15 -1.90
C ALA A 210 -12.86 2.39 -1.56
N LEU A 211 -13.78 3.01 -0.83
CA LEU A 211 -15.07 2.42 -0.48
C LEU A 211 -15.95 2.21 -1.72
N VAL A 212 -16.03 3.19 -2.62
CA VAL A 212 -16.80 3.06 -3.86
C VAL A 212 -16.28 1.90 -4.71
N VAL A 213 -14.96 1.75 -4.85
CA VAL A 213 -14.35 0.63 -5.57
C VAL A 213 -14.63 -0.70 -4.87
N ALA A 214 -14.44 -0.76 -3.55
CA ALA A 214 -14.69 -1.97 -2.77
C ALA A 214 -16.15 -2.43 -2.85
N VAL A 215 -17.10 -1.50 -2.68
CA VAL A 215 -18.55 -1.78 -2.81
C VAL A 215 -18.91 -2.15 -4.24
N GLY A 216 -18.40 -1.42 -5.23
CA GLY A 216 -18.63 -1.72 -6.64
C GLY A 216 -18.22 -3.15 -6.99
N VAL A 217 -17.02 -3.57 -6.59
CA VAL A 217 -16.56 -4.94 -6.80
C VAL A 217 -17.41 -5.94 -6.00
N ALA A 218 -17.77 -5.62 -4.76
CA ALA A 218 -18.63 -6.49 -3.94
C ALA A 218 -20.02 -6.73 -4.55
N LEU A 219 -20.59 -5.72 -5.21
CA LEU A 219 -21.89 -5.82 -5.89
C LEU A 219 -21.82 -6.58 -7.22
N GLU A 220 -20.68 -6.56 -7.90
CA GLU A 220 -20.46 -7.30 -9.15
C GLU A 220 -20.08 -8.78 -8.90
N LEU A 221 -19.46 -9.12 -7.76
CA LEU A 221 -19.06 -10.50 -7.41
C LEU A 221 -20.17 -11.56 -7.61
N PRO A 222 -21.44 -11.35 -7.19
CA PRO A 222 -22.53 -12.29 -7.42
C PRO A 222 -22.85 -12.53 -8.91
N ARG A 223 -22.58 -11.56 -9.79
CA ARG A 223 -22.83 -11.68 -11.24
C ARG A 223 -21.78 -12.52 -11.96
N TRP A 224 -20.56 -12.57 -11.43
CA TRP A 224 -19.47 -13.41 -11.98
C TRP A 224 -19.55 -14.87 -11.51
N LEU A 225 -20.25 -15.15 -10.41
CA LEU A 225 -20.44 -16.48 -9.83
C LEU A 225 -21.77 -17.14 -10.25
N ALA A 226 -22.62 -16.44 -11.00
CA ALA A 226 -23.82 -17.03 -11.58
C ALA A 226 -23.40 -18.01 -12.70
N PRO A 227 -23.75 -19.30 -12.61
CA PRO A 227 -23.55 -20.21 -13.74
C PRO A 227 -24.41 -19.73 -14.91
N ALA A 228 -23.78 -19.62 -16.09
CA ALA A 228 -24.48 -19.46 -17.35
C ALA A 228 -25.39 -20.66 -17.65
#